data_AF-A0A3P6SWH1-F1
#
_entry.id   AF-A0A3P6SWH1-F1
#
_cell.length_a   1.000
_cell.length_b   1.000
_cell.length_c   1.000
_cell.angle_alpha   90.00
_cell.angle_beta   90.00
_cell.angle_gamma   90.00
#
_symmetry.space_group_name_H-M   'P 1'
#
loop_
_entity.id
_entity.type
_entity.pdbx_description
1 polymer ?
#
loop_
_entity_poly.entity_id
_entity_poly.type
_entity_poly.pdbx_seq_one_letter_code
_entity_poly.pdbx_strand_id
1 'polypeptide(L)'
;MNLLLGIDQLLLRGARLKNTSWIFGAVIYTGHDAKLLMNSKTAPLKGCTVDSRTNNRIIFLFFVLLTLALVSAAGAEFWRSANLPAMWYLSFLENDARASFAWNVLTFFILYNNLIPISLQVTLEIVRFFQATYINNDVEMYDPNSDSCAVARTSNLNEELGLVKFVMSDKTGTLTRNVMKFKRVSVAGMMFGDNENDEFCDESLVNRYRNDPVFFAFFMRGLLSHERLLGFS
;
A
#
# COMPACT_ATOMS: atom_id res chain seq x y z
N MET A 1 -8.73 32.82 -39.61
CA MET A 1 -7.33 32.37 -39.41
C MET A 1 -7.38 31.33 -38.30
N ASN A 2 -7.29 30.04 -38.63
CA ASN A 2 -7.39 28.97 -37.64
C ASN A 2 -6.00 28.75 -37.04
N LEU A 3 -5.80 29.19 -35.80
CA LEU A 3 -4.60 28.85 -35.05
C LEU A 3 -4.73 27.40 -34.57
N LEU A 4 -3.76 26.56 -34.89
CA LEU A 4 -3.68 25.20 -34.38
C LEU A 4 -3.16 25.24 -32.94
N LEU A 5 -3.93 24.71 -32.00
CA LEU A 5 -3.54 24.60 -30.59
C LEU A 5 -2.71 23.33 -30.38
N GLY A 6 -1.49 23.48 -29.87
CA GLY A 6 -0.56 22.40 -29.58
C GLY A 6 -0.47 22.03 -28.09
N ILE A 7 0.41 21.08 -27.76
CA ILE A 7 0.70 20.70 -26.36
C ILE A 7 1.36 21.83 -25.57
N ASP A 8 2.15 22.68 -26.23
CA ASP A 8 2.87 23.79 -25.58
C ASP A 8 1.94 24.86 -25.01
N GLN A 9 0.69 24.92 -25.50
CA GLN A 9 -0.35 25.84 -25.03
C GLN A 9 -1.32 25.18 -24.05
N LEU A 10 -1.13 23.89 -23.74
CA LEU A 10 -2.01 23.12 -22.88
C LEU A 10 -1.45 23.05 -21.45
N LEU A 11 -2.16 23.63 -20.50
CA LEU A 11 -1.85 23.50 -19.08
C LEU A 11 -2.49 22.23 -18.52
N LEU A 12 -1.65 21.29 -18.07
CA LEU A 12 -2.10 20.01 -17.55
C LEU A 12 -2.53 20.10 -16.09
N ARG A 13 -3.58 19.35 -15.74
CA ARG A 13 -3.99 19.14 -14.34
C ARG A 13 -2.84 18.52 -13.54
N GLY A 14 -2.50 19.12 -12.40
CA GLY A 14 -1.40 18.70 -11.52
C GLY A 14 -0.09 19.45 -11.74
N ALA A 15 0.04 20.21 -12.83
CA ALA A 15 1.15 21.15 -12.99
C ALA A 15 0.96 22.36 -12.07
N ARG A 16 2.07 22.92 -11.57
CA ARG A 16 2.07 24.14 -10.76
C ARG A 16 2.68 25.27 -11.57
N LEU A 17 1.91 26.34 -11.76
CA LEU A 17 2.38 27.56 -12.41
C LEU A 17 3.51 28.19 -11.57
N LYS A 18 4.61 28.56 -12.22
CA LYS A 18 5.76 29.21 -11.60
C LYS A 18 6.21 30.38 -12.48
N ASN A 19 6.83 31.38 -11.87
CA ASN A 19 7.43 32.55 -12.54
C ASN A 19 6.45 33.46 -13.32
N THR A 20 5.14 33.34 -13.09
CA THR A 20 4.11 34.22 -13.67
C THR A 20 3.04 34.51 -12.64
N SER A 21 2.59 35.77 -12.52
CA SER A 21 1.63 36.19 -11.47
C SER A 21 0.22 35.64 -11.69
N TRP A 22 -0.29 35.70 -12.92
CA TRP A 22 -1.63 35.24 -13.27
C TRP A 22 -1.70 34.91 -14.77
N ILE A 23 -2.70 34.12 -15.15
CA ILE A 23 -2.98 33.74 -16.54
C ILE A 23 -4.50 33.73 -16.77
N PHE A 24 -4.91 33.96 -18.01
CA PHE A 24 -6.26 33.64 -18.47
C PHE A 24 -6.20 32.36 -19.30
N GLY A 25 -7.13 31.44 -19.07
CA GLY A 25 -7.22 30.18 -19.81
C GLY A 25 -8.65 29.69 -19.86
N ALA A 26 -8.98 28.93 -20.91
CA ALA A 26 -10.24 28.23 -21.04
C ALA A 26 -10.07 26.78 -20.61
N VAL A 27 -11.01 26.26 -19.81
CA VAL A 27 -10.98 24.86 -19.37
C VAL A 27 -11.54 23.98 -20.48
N ILE A 28 -10.67 23.14 -21.06
CA ILE A 28 -11.05 22.22 -22.16
C ILE A 28 -11.47 20.85 -21.59
N TYR A 29 -10.73 20.34 -20.61
CA TYR A 29 -10.96 19.02 -20.01
C TYR A 29 -11.24 19.14 -18.51
N THR A 30 -12.33 18.55 -18.03
CA THR A 30 -12.72 18.54 -16.62
C THR A 30 -12.80 17.11 -16.09
N GLY A 31 -12.67 16.94 -14.77
CA GLY A 31 -12.86 15.65 -14.12
C GLY A 31 -11.97 14.54 -14.69
N HIS A 32 -12.60 13.42 -15.06
CA HIS A 32 -11.96 12.22 -15.61
C HIS A 32 -11.42 12.39 -17.04
N ASP A 33 -11.81 13.44 -17.74
CA ASP A 33 -11.29 13.73 -19.08
C ASP A 33 -9.89 14.37 -19.03
N ALA A 34 -9.45 14.82 -17.86
CA ALA A 34 -8.09 15.30 -17.67
C ALA A 34 -7.09 14.15 -17.82
N LYS A 35 -6.03 14.33 -18.64
CA LYS A 35 -5.00 13.30 -18.92
C LYS A 35 -4.46 12.60 -17.68
N LEU A 36 -4.27 13.32 -16.57
CA LEU A 36 -3.80 12.75 -15.31
C LEU A 36 -4.77 11.70 -14.75
N LEU A 37 -6.08 11.98 -14.79
CA LEU A 37 -7.09 11.03 -14.33
C LEU A 37 -7.35 9.90 -15.32
N MET A 38 -7.18 10.14 -16.63
CA MET A 38 -7.22 9.05 -17.61
C MET A 38 -6.12 8.00 -17.38
N ASN A 39 -4.97 8.42 -16.84
CA ASN A 39 -3.89 7.50 -16.43
C ASN A 39 -4.12 6.90 -15.05
N SER A 40 -5.08 7.41 -14.27
CA SER A 40 -5.44 6.83 -12.97
C SER A 40 -6.47 5.71 -13.17
N LYS A 41 -6.20 4.54 -12.59
CA LYS A 41 -7.17 3.45 -12.52
C LYS A 41 -7.84 3.47 -11.17
N THR A 42 -9.15 3.18 -11.13
CA THR A 42 -9.87 2.96 -9.87
C THR A 42 -9.13 1.92 -9.04
N ALA A 43 -8.90 2.22 -7.76
CA ALA A 43 -8.18 1.33 -6.86
C ALA A 43 -8.93 -0.02 -6.81
N PRO A 44 -8.31 -1.13 -7.25
CA PRO A 44 -8.96 -2.43 -7.16
C PRO A 44 -9.07 -2.85 -5.70
N LEU A 45 -10.08 -3.64 -5.37
CA LEU A 45 -10.16 -4.32 -4.09
C LEU A 45 -9.00 -5.31 -4.01
N LYS A 46 -7.96 -4.95 -3.25
CA LYS A 46 -6.83 -5.83 -2.96
C LYS A 46 -7.24 -6.76 -1.82
N GLY A 47 -7.46 -8.03 -2.15
CA GLY A 47 -7.61 -9.08 -1.15
C GLY A 47 -6.26 -9.38 -0.49
N CYS A 48 -6.26 -9.65 0.81
CA CYS A 48 -5.07 -10.09 1.53
C CYS A 48 -4.77 -11.55 1.21
N THR A 49 -3.49 -11.90 1.08
CA THR A 49 -3.06 -13.29 0.88
C THR A 49 -3.52 -14.17 2.04
N VAL A 50 -3.47 -13.65 3.26
CA VAL A 50 -3.92 -14.37 4.46
C VAL A 50 -5.41 -14.68 4.40
N ASP A 51 -6.24 -13.77 3.87
CA ASP A 51 -7.68 -14.04 3.70
C ASP A 51 -7.92 -15.21 2.74
N SER A 52 -7.19 -15.25 1.62
CA SER A 52 -7.27 -16.35 0.67
C SER A 52 -6.84 -17.68 1.31
N ARG A 53 -5.78 -17.67 2.13
CA ARG A 53 -5.31 -18.85 2.85
C ARG A 53 -6.32 -19.32 3.89
N THR A 54 -6.87 -18.42 4.70
CA THR A 54 -7.89 -18.73 5.70
C THR A 54 -9.14 -19.31 5.05
N ASN A 55 -9.61 -18.71 3.95
CA ASN A 55 -10.76 -19.23 3.19
C ASN A 55 -10.51 -20.66 2.69
N ASN A 56 -9.32 -20.95 2.14
CA ASN A 56 -8.98 -22.30 1.70
C ASN A 56 -8.94 -23.31 2.86
N ARG A 57 -8.53 -22.88 4.07
CA ARG A 57 -8.59 -23.72 5.28
C ARG A 57 -10.03 -23.95 5.75
N ILE A 58 -10.90 -22.96 5.66
CA ILE A 58 -12.33 -23.11 6.00
C ILE A 58 -12.99 -24.14 5.06
N ILE A 59 -12.73 -24.05 3.76
CA ILE A 59 -13.24 -25.03 2.78
C ILE A 59 -12.73 -26.44 3.10
N PHE A 60 -11.44 -26.58 3.42
CA PHE A 60 -10.87 -27.86 3.84
C PHE A 60 -11.57 -28.43 5.10
N LEU A 61 -11.76 -27.60 6.13
CA LEU A 61 -12.45 -28.00 7.37
C LEU A 61 -13.91 -28.38 7.13
N PHE A 62 -14.60 -27.72 6.19
CA PHE A 62 -15.96 -28.08 5.80
C PHE A 62 -16.05 -29.51 5.24
N PHE A 63 -15.10 -29.90 4.38
CA PHE A 63 -15.06 -31.28 3.87
C PHE A 63 -14.73 -32.30 4.97
N VAL A 64 -13.78 -31.97 5.86
CA VAL A 64 -13.47 -32.82 7.03
C VAL A 64 -14.71 -33.02 7.90
N LEU A 65 -15.45 -31.95 8.19
CA LEU A 65 -16.69 -32.00 8.96
C LEU A 65 -17.74 -32.90 8.28
N LEU A 66 -17.94 -32.74 6.96
CA LEU A 66 -18.85 -33.59 6.20
C LEU A 66 -18.47 -35.07 6.30
N THR A 67 -17.18 -35.39 6.14
CA THR A 67 -16.71 -36.78 6.23
C THR A 67 -16.89 -37.38 7.63
N LEU A 68 -16.59 -36.61 8.70
CA LEU A 68 -16.80 -37.04 10.07
C LEU A 68 -18.28 -37.26 10.38
N ALA A 69 -19.16 -36.36 9.92
CA ALA A 69 -20.60 -36.51 10.12
C ALA A 69 -21.16 -37.77 9.41
N LEU A 70 -20.70 -38.07 8.19
CA LEU A 70 -21.10 -39.26 7.46
C LEU A 70 -20.59 -40.56 8.11
N VAL A 71 -19.32 -40.60 8.52
CA VAL A 71 -18.73 -41.77 9.20
C VAL A 71 -19.40 -42.01 10.55
N SER A 72 -19.64 -40.96 11.34
CA SER A 72 -20.35 -41.07 12.62
C SER A 72 -21.80 -41.51 12.45
N ALA A 73 -22.51 -41.03 11.43
CA ALA A 73 -23.87 -41.48 11.13
C ALA A 73 -23.91 -42.96 10.69
N ALA A 74 -22.97 -43.39 9.85
CA ALA A 74 -22.86 -44.79 9.45
C ALA A 74 -22.50 -45.70 10.63
N GLY A 75 -21.59 -45.26 11.50
CA GLY A 75 -21.24 -45.97 12.73
C GLY A 75 -22.41 -46.06 13.71
N ALA A 76 -23.21 -45.00 13.84
CA ALA A 76 -24.41 -45.00 14.66
C ALA A 76 -25.46 -46.00 14.12
N GLU A 77 -25.66 -46.06 12.80
CA GLU A 77 -26.58 -47.00 12.17
C GLU A 77 -26.12 -48.46 12.35
N PHE A 78 -24.83 -48.72 12.15
CA PHE A 78 -24.24 -50.05 12.37
C PHE A 78 -24.37 -50.50 13.83
N TRP A 79 -24.05 -49.60 14.77
CA TRP A 79 -24.16 -49.89 16.19
C TRP A 79 -25.62 -50.12 16.62
N ARG A 80 -26.55 -49.32 16.08
CA ARG A 80 -28.00 -49.44 16.29
C ARG A 80 -28.46 -50.82 15.83
N SER A 81 -28.13 -51.23 14.60
CA SER A 81 -28.52 -52.54 14.07
C SER A 81 -27.97 -53.72 14.90
N ALA A 82 -26.72 -53.63 15.38
CA ALA A 82 -26.10 -54.72 16.13
C ALA A 82 -26.58 -54.83 17.59
N ASN A 83 -26.91 -53.71 18.26
CA ASN A 83 -27.14 -53.68 19.70
C ASN A 83 -28.59 -53.41 20.14
N LEU A 84 -29.46 -52.87 19.28
CA LEU A 84 -30.89 -52.72 19.60
C LEU A 84 -31.57 -54.02 20.07
N PRO A 85 -31.38 -55.18 19.43
CA PRO A 85 -32.10 -56.41 19.82
C PRO A 85 -31.71 -56.92 21.21
N ALA A 86 -30.58 -56.47 21.77
CA ALA A 86 -30.10 -56.86 23.09
C ALA A 86 -30.56 -55.92 24.23
N MET A 87 -31.09 -54.73 23.93
CA MET A 87 -31.41 -53.70 24.94
C MET A 87 -32.92 -53.48 25.10
N TRP A 88 -33.53 -54.18 26.07
CA TRP A 88 -34.97 -54.12 26.35
C TRP A 88 -35.50 -52.72 26.75
N TYR A 89 -34.62 -51.83 27.24
CA TYR A 89 -34.99 -50.47 27.65
C TYR A 89 -34.91 -49.43 26.52
N LEU A 90 -34.38 -49.81 25.34
CA LEU A 90 -34.23 -48.92 24.18
C LEU A 90 -35.24 -49.21 23.06
N SER A 91 -36.17 -50.15 23.25
CA SER A 91 -37.10 -50.62 22.21
C SER A 91 -38.01 -49.52 21.62
N PHE A 92 -38.19 -48.38 22.30
CA PHE A 92 -38.94 -47.24 21.74
C PHE A 92 -38.24 -46.55 20.55
N LEU A 93 -36.91 -46.70 20.42
CA LEU A 93 -36.14 -46.15 19.29
C LEU A 93 -36.36 -46.93 17.97
N GLU A 94 -36.93 -48.13 18.03
CA GLU A 94 -37.11 -49.01 16.89
C GLU A 94 -38.08 -48.42 15.84
N ASN A 95 -39.13 -47.73 16.29
CA ASN A 95 -40.16 -47.11 15.44
C ASN A 95 -40.04 -45.58 15.32
N ASP A 96 -38.96 -44.97 15.80
CA ASP A 96 -38.80 -43.52 15.72
C ASP A 96 -38.38 -43.08 14.30
N ALA A 97 -39.24 -42.33 13.62
CA ALA A 97 -38.96 -41.73 12.30
C ALA A 97 -37.78 -40.74 12.34
N ARG A 98 -37.38 -40.27 13.52
CA ARG A 98 -36.21 -39.41 13.74
C ARG A 98 -34.88 -40.17 13.74
N ALA A 99 -34.91 -41.49 13.71
CA ALA A 99 -33.71 -42.32 13.59
C ALA A 99 -33.27 -42.60 12.15
N SER A 100 -33.81 -41.86 11.15
CA SER A 100 -33.35 -42.01 9.78
C SER A 100 -31.87 -41.61 9.66
N PHE A 101 -31.15 -42.27 8.75
CA PHE A 101 -29.75 -41.96 8.46
C PHE A 101 -29.54 -40.46 8.19
N ALA A 102 -30.47 -39.81 7.49
CA ALA A 102 -30.42 -38.38 7.20
C ALA A 102 -30.51 -37.51 8.46
N TRP A 103 -31.38 -37.86 9.42
CA TRP A 103 -31.48 -37.15 10.71
C TRP A 103 -30.24 -37.36 11.58
N ASN A 104 -29.65 -38.56 11.53
CA ASN A 104 -28.38 -38.83 12.22
C ASN A 104 -27.23 -38.00 11.63
N VAL A 105 -27.12 -37.90 10.29
CA VAL A 105 -26.14 -37.04 9.62
C VAL A 105 -26.31 -35.57 10.02
N LEU A 106 -27.54 -35.06 10.03
CA LEU A 106 -27.82 -33.68 10.46
C LEU A 106 -27.44 -33.44 11.92
N THR A 107 -27.75 -34.39 12.81
CA THR A 107 -27.42 -34.32 14.23
C THR A 107 -25.90 -34.27 14.43
N PHE A 108 -25.14 -35.14 13.77
CA PHE A 108 -23.68 -35.12 13.85
C PHE A 108 -23.06 -33.88 13.18
N PHE A 109 -23.66 -33.37 12.11
CA PHE A 109 -23.23 -32.12 11.48
C PHE A 109 -23.36 -30.93 12.44
N ILE A 110 -24.47 -30.82 13.17
CA ILE A 110 -24.67 -29.79 14.19
C ILE A 110 -23.71 -29.98 15.36
N LEU A 111 -23.51 -31.22 15.82
CA LEU A 111 -22.57 -31.54 16.91
C LEU A 111 -21.14 -31.09 16.59
N TYR A 112 -20.73 -31.26 15.33
CA TYR A 112 -19.41 -30.90 14.84
C TYR A 112 -19.32 -29.47 14.25
N ASN A 113 -20.38 -28.66 14.32
CA ASN A 113 -20.38 -27.31 13.72
C ASN A 113 -19.28 -26.38 14.27
N ASN A 114 -18.89 -26.58 15.55
CA ASN A 114 -17.80 -25.84 16.19
C ASN A 114 -16.39 -26.11 15.61
N LEU A 115 -16.21 -27.10 14.73
CA LEU A 115 -14.94 -27.32 14.02
C LEU A 115 -14.61 -26.20 13.04
N ILE A 116 -15.61 -25.46 12.55
CA ILE A 116 -15.39 -24.27 11.73
C ILE A 116 -15.30 -23.07 12.68
N PRO A 117 -14.10 -22.48 12.89
CA PRO A 117 -13.94 -21.37 13.81
C PRO A 117 -14.47 -20.08 13.16
N ILE A 118 -15.78 -19.84 13.28
CA ILE A 118 -16.42 -18.63 12.76
C ILE A 118 -15.83 -17.37 13.42
N SER A 119 -15.44 -17.48 14.69
CA SER A 119 -14.81 -16.39 15.44
C SER A 119 -13.45 -15.97 14.88
N LEU A 120 -12.71 -16.87 14.21
CA LEU A 120 -11.37 -16.57 13.69
C LEU A 120 -11.40 -15.37 12.72
N GLN A 121 -12.38 -15.34 11.81
CA GLN A 121 -12.52 -14.26 10.83
C GLN A 121 -12.71 -12.90 11.52
N VAL A 122 -13.63 -12.84 12.49
CA VAL A 122 -13.90 -11.62 13.25
C VAL A 122 -12.69 -11.21 14.08
N THR A 123 -12.00 -12.18 14.70
CA THR A 123 -10.78 -11.87 15.46
C THR A 123 -9.67 -11.30 14.59
N LEU A 124 -9.51 -11.77 13.35
CA LEU A 124 -8.52 -11.21 12.41
C LEU A 124 -8.84 -9.76 12.04
N GLU A 125 -10.12 -9.44 11.81
CA GLU A 125 -10.55 -8.06 11.54
C GLU A 125 -10.28 -7.13 12.72
N ILE A 126 -10.58 -7.58 13.95
CA ILE A 126 -10.30 -6.81 15.17
C ILE A 126 -8.79 -6.60 15.34
N VAL A 127 -7.98 -7.64 15.15
CA VAL A 127 -6.51 -7.53 15.25
C VAL A 127 -5.97 -6.54 14.22
N ARG A 128 -6.42 -6.60 12.96
CA ARG A 128 -6.03 -5.65 11.90
C ARG A 128 -6.42 -4.21 12.23
N PHE A 129 -7.59 -4.02 12.84
CA PHE A 129 -8.01 -2.70 13.31
C PHE A 129 -7.06 -2.15 14.36
N PHE A 130 -6.75 -2.93 15.41
CA PHE A 130 -5.79 -2.50 16.42
C PHE A 130 -4.40 -2.24 15.84
N GLN A 131 -3.90 -3.10 14.95
CA GLN A 131 -2.63 -2.88 14.25
C GLN A 131 -2.61 -1.55 13.47
N ALA A 132 -3.71 -1.21 12.78
CA ALA A 132 -3.81 0.06 12.08
C ALA A 132 -3.78 1.25 13.06
N THR A 133 -4.45 1.13 14.22
CA THR A 133 -4.38 2.14 15.28
C THR A 133 -2.96 2.29 15.85
N TYR A 134 -2.23 1.19 16.03
CA TYR A 134 -0.83 1.24 16.45
C TYR A 134 0.05 1.98 15.44
N ILE A 135 -0.09 1.68 14.15
CA ILE A 135 0.66 2.39 13.08
C ILE A 135 0.36 3.90 13.11
N ASN A 136 -0.89 4.29 13.32
CA ASN A 136 -1.29 5.70 13.35
C ASN A 136 -0.76 6.47 14.56
N ASN A 137 -0.56 5.77 15.68
CA ASN A 137 -0.10 6.36 16.94
C ASN A 137 1.42 6.24 17.15
N ASP A 138 2.16 5.79 16.14
CA ASP A 138 3.60 5.63 16.23
C ASP A 138 4.32 6.99 16.11
N VAL A 139 5.08 7.33 17.16
CA VAL A 139 5.84 8.59 17.25
C VAL A 139 7.08 8.55 16.37
N GLU A 140 7.66 7.37 16.10
CA GLU A 140 8.84 7.25 15.25
C GLU A 140 8.53 7.54 13.77
N MET A 141 7.26 7.38 13.37
CA MET A 141 6.78 7.67 12.02
C MET A 141 6.12 9.05 11.87
N TYR A 142 6.35 9.96 12.82
CA TYR A 142 5.89 11.34 12.76
C TYR A 142 6.94 12.25 12.11
N ASP A 143 6.57 13.02 11.09
CA ASP A 143 7.43 14.06 10.49
C ASP A 143 7.14 15.44 11.11
N PRO A 144 8.08 16.02 11.88
CA PRO A 144 7.90 17.34 12.49
C PRO A 144 7.92 18.49 11.47
N ASN A 145 8.47 18.30 10.27
CA ASN A 145 8.54 19.38 9.27
C ASN A 145 7.20 19.60 8.57
N SER A 146 6.45 18.53 8.33
CA SER A 146 5.13 18.57 7.69
C SER A 146 3.97 18.45 8.68
N ASP A 147 4.25 18.28 9.97
CA ASP A 147 3.28 18.00 11.04
C ASP A 147 2.31 16.86 10.65
N SER A 148 2.88 15.77 10.13
CA SER A 148 2.11 14.65 9.58
C SER A 148 2.54 13.31 10.18
N CYS A 149 1.58 12.54 10.67
CA CYS A 149 1.79 11.16 11.13
C CYS A 149 1.58 10.15 9.99
N ALA A 150 2.09 8.93 10.18
CA ALA A 150 1.69 7.78 9.36
C ALA A 150 0.19 7.51 9.48
N VAL A 151 -0.47 7.21 8.36
CA VAL A 151 -1.91 6.91 8.34
C VAL A 151 -2.16 5.62 7.55
N ALA A 152 -2.55 4.57 8.26
CA ALA A 152 -3.01 3.30 7.70
C ALA A 152 -4.44 3.44 7.16
N ARG A 153 -4.58 3.66 5.84
CA ARG A 153 -5.88 3.83 5.17
C ARG A 153 -6.62 2.52 4.87
N THR A 154 -5.94 1.37 4.94
CA THR A 154 -6.52 0.06 4.64
C THR A 154 -5.92 -0.99 5.56
N SER A 155 -6.62 -1.31 6.65
CA SER A 155 -6.16 -2.25 7.68
C SER A 155 -6.01 -3.70 7.18
N ASN A 156 -6.76 -4.09 6.15
CA ASN A 156 -6.69 -5.44 5.57
C ASN A 156 -5.33 -5.80 4.97
N LEU A 157 -4.48 -4.79 4.69
CA LEU A 157 -3.17 -4.97 4.07
C LEU A 157 -2.01 -4.85 5.06
N ASN A 158 -2.29 -4.68 6.36
CA ASN A 158 -1.23 -4.51 7.36
C ASN A 158 -0.24 -5.69 7.37
N GLU A 159 -0.75 -6.91 7.21
CA GLU A 159 0.07 -8.13 7.19
C GLU A 159 0.91 -8.25 5.91
N GLU A 160 0.44 -7.71 4.79
CA GLU A 160 1.16 -7.71 3.51
C GLU A 160 2.43 -6.85 3.57
N LEU A 161 2.48 -5.84 4.43
CA LEU A 161 3.68 -5.03 4.65
C LEU A 161 4.87 -5.89 5.12
N GLY A 162 4.61 -6.96 5.88
CA GLY A 162 5.63 -7.91 6.33
C GLY A 162 6.10 -8.89 5.24
N LEU A 163 5.42 -8.95 4.10
CA LEU A 163 5.70 -9.88 3.00
C LEU A 163 6.29 -9.19 1.76
N VAL A 164 6.55 -7.88 1.82
CA VAL A 164 7.07 -7.09 0.70
C VAL A 164 8.47 -7.59 0.31
N LYS A 165 8.64 -7.99 -0.96
CA LYS A 165 9.94 -8.41 -1.53
C LYS A 165 10.62 -7.35 -2.39
N PHE A 166 9.83 -6.49 -3.01
CA PHE A 166 10.30 -5.48 -3.94
C PHE A 166 9.68 -4.14 -3.57
N VAL A 167 10.52 -3.12 -3.42
CA VAL A 167 10.09 -1.73 -3.22
C VAL A 167 10.38 -0.97 -4.51
N MET A 168 9.33 -0.49 -5.15
CA MET A 168 9.44 0.42 -6.30
C MET A 168 9.35 1.84 -5.77
N SER A 169 10.43 2.61 -5.88
CA SER A 169 10.50 3.99 -5.41
C SER A 169 10.56 4.95 -6.60
N ASP A 170 9.77 6.02 -6.54
CA ASP A 170 9.94 7.15 -7.44
C ASP A 170 11.17 7.97 -7.03
N LYS A 171 11.85 8.60 -7.99
CA LYS A 171 13.03 9.43 -7.70
C LYS A 171 12.60 10.76 -7.10
N THR A 172 11.74 11.48 -7.81
CA THR A 172 11.45 12.89 -7.50
C THR A 172 10.33 12.99 -6.47
N GLY A 173 10.59 13.63 -5.33
CA GLY A 173 9.60 13.76 -4.26
C GLY A 173 9.49 12.55 -3.33
N THR A 174 10.22 11.46 -3.60
CA THR A 174 10.40 10.34 -2.66
C THR A 174 11.87 10.18 -2.28
N LEU A 175 12.75 9.86 -3.23
CA LEU A 175 14.19 9.73 -2.94
C LEU A 175 14.90 11.08 -2.81
N THR A 176 14.51 12.07 -3.63
CA THR A 176 15.16 13.38 -3.66
C THR A 176 14.20 14.49 -3.27
N ARG A 177 14.63 15.37 -2.36
CA ARG A 177 14.00 16.68 -2.14
C ARG A 177 14.20 17.54 -3.38
N ASN A 178 13.19 18.32 -3.77
CA ASN A 178 13.27 19.23 -4.92
C ASN A 178 14.04 20.52 -4.58
N VAL A 179 15.27 20.35 -4.09
CA VAL A 179 16.18 21.43 -3.70
C VAL A 179 17.56 21.05 -4.23
N MET A 180 18.07 21.84 -5.17
CA MET A 180 19.41 21.68 -5.69
C MET A 180 20.35 22.56 -4.87
N LYS A 181 21.31 21.94 -4.18
CA LYS A 181 22.35 22.64 -3.43
C LYS A 181 23.68 22.54 -4.16
N PHE A 182 24.37 23.66 -4.29
CA PHE A 182 25.73 23.70 -4.78
C PHE A 182 26.67 23.18 -3.68
N LYS A 183 27.50 22.18 -3.98
CA LYS A 183 28.36 21.51 -2.98
C LYS A 183 29.85 21.71 -3.26
N ARG A 184 30.27 21.59 -4.51
CA ARG A 184 31.68 21.64 -4.90
C ARG A 184 31.85 22.28 -6.26
N VAL A 185 33.02 22.87 -6.48
CA VAL A 185 33.42 23.40 -7.77
C VAL A 185 34.92 23.23 -7.99
N SER A 186 35.28 22.88 -9.21
CA SER A 186 36.68 22.89 -9.64
C SER A 186 36.93 24.13 -10.48
N VAL A 187 37.88 24.97 -10.08
CA VAL A 187 38.30 26.13 -10.87
C VAL A 187 39.81 26.11 -11.01
N ALA A 188 40.29 26.18 -12.27
CA ALA A 188 41.72 26.16 -12.60
C ALA A 188 42.48 24.97 -11.95
N GLY A 189 41.87 23.79 -11.91
CA GLY A 189 42.48 22.56 -11.36
C GLY A 189 42.44 22.46 -9.83
N MET A 190 41.86 23.43 -9.14
CA MET A 190 41.70 23.42 -7.68
C MET A 190 40.25 23.14 -7.32
N MET A 191 40.04 22.26 -6.35
CA MET A 191 38.72 21.88 -5.85
C MET A 191 38.37 22.74 -4.64
N PHE A 192 37.18 23.32 -4.67
CA PHE A 192 36.59 24.10 -3.60
C PHE A 192 35.28 23.45 -3.16
N GLY A 193 34.99 23.55 -1.86
CA GLY A 193 33.82 22.95 -1.24
C GLY A 193 34.03 21.49 -0.82
N ASP A 194 33.17 21.09 0.10
CA ASP A 194 33.21 19.82 0.82
C ASP A 194 31.86 19.09 0.72
N ASN A 195 31.87 17.77 0.96
CA ASN A 195 30.68 16.93 0.98
C ASN A 195 30.04 16.82 2.36
N GLU A 196 30.76 17.11 3.45
CA GLU A 196 30.24 16.91 4.81
C GLU A 196 29.14 17.90 5.16
N ASN A 197 29.30 19.16 4.76
CA ASN A 197 28.32 20.21 5.07
C ASN A 197 27.29 20.40 3.96
N ASP A 198 26.06 20.69 4.37
CA ASP A 198 24.92 20.84 3.46
C ASP A 198 24.87 22.18 2.73
N GLU A 199 25.58 23.18 3.25
CA GLU A 199 25.75 24.49 2.65
C GLU A 199 27.18 24.67 2.12
N PHE A 200 27.30 25.36 1.00
CA PHE A 200 28.61 25.72 0.45
C PHE A 200 29.23 26.82 1.30
N CYS A 201 30.20 26.47 2.14
CA CYS A 201 30.89 27.42 3.01
C CYS A 201 32.40 27.25 2.86
N ASP A 202 32.96 27.73 1.74
CA ASP A 202 34.40 27.69 1.50
C ASP A 202 34.94 29.12 1.33
N GLU A 203 35.47 29.67 2.43
CA GLU A 203 36.08 31.00 2.45
C GLU A 203 37.31 31.10 1.53
N SER A 204 37.96 29.97 1.22
CA SER A 204 39.13 29.97 0.33
C SER A 204 38.76 30.36 -1.10
N LEU A 205 37.57 29.97 -1.57
CA LEU A 205 37.03 30.41 -2.86
C LEU A 205 36.76 31.92 -2.85
N VAL A 206 36.15 32.43 -1.79
CA VAL A 206 35.80 33.86 -1.66
C VAL A 206 37.04 34.73 -1.60
N ASN A 207 38.04 34.32 -0.82
CA ASN A 207 39.31 35.04 -0.70
C ASN A 207 40.06 35.07 -2.04
N ARG A 208 40.02 33.96 -2.80
CA ARG A 208 40.68 33.89 -4.11
C ARG A 208 39.94 34.67 -5.19
N TYR A 209 38.61 34.67 -5.13
CA TYR A 209 37.77 35.53 -5.97
C TYR A 209 38.07 37.03 -5.76
N ARG A 210 38.34 37.47 -4.53
CA ARG A 210 38.72 38.87 -4.25
C ARG A 210 40.13 39.22 -4.72
N ASN A 211 41.06 38.28 -4.63
CA ASN A 211 42.48 38.54 -4.82
C ASN A 211 42.99 38.29 -6.26
N ASP A 212 42.26 37.54 -7.09
CA ASP A 212 42.69 37.16 -8.45
C ASP A 212 41.68 37.63 -9.53
N PRO A 213 42.01 38.69 -10.30
CA PRO A 213 41.12 39.21 -11.35
C PRO A 213 40.97 38.27 -12.56
N VAL A 214 41.91 37.34 -12.79
CA VAL A 214 41.81 36.34 -13.87
C VAL A 214 40.84 35.24 -13.46
N PHE A 215 40.90 34.83 -12.19
CA PHE A 215 39.94 33.91 -11.59
C PHE A 215 38.51 34.49 -11.60
N PHE A 216 38.37 35.77 -11.27
CA PHE A 216 37.11 36.52 -11.35
C PHE A 216 36.52 36.48 -12.77
N ALA A 217 37.33 36.80 -13.79
CA ALA A 217 36.87 36.82 -15.17
C ALA A 217 36.42 35.42 -15.66
N PHE A 218 37.12 34.36 -15.25
CA PHE A 218 36.76 32.98 -15.60
C PHE A 218 35.45 32.54 -14.92
N PHE A 219 35.29 32.82 -13.62
CA PHE A 219 34.10 32.46 -12.86
C PHE A 219 32.85 33.22 -13.34
N MET A 220 32.97 34.53 -13.58
CA MET A 220 31.87 35.36 -14.11
C MET A 220 31.44 34.92 -15.51
N ARG A 221 32.38 34.48 -16.37
CA ARG A 221 32.05 33.97 -17.70
C ARG A 221 31.25 32.66 -17.64
N GLY A 222 31.53 31.80 -16.66
CA GLY A 222 30.75 30.61 -16.38
C GLY A 222 29.32 30.93 -15.91
N LEU A 223 29.18 31.86 -14.95
CA LEU A 223 27.88 32.30 -14.41
C LEU A 223 26.99 32.97 -15.46
N LEU A 224 27.54 33.90 -16.23
CA LEU A 224 26.82 34.61 -17.30
C LEU A 224 26.42 33.68 -18.47
N SER A 225 27.15 32.58 -18.66
CA SER A 225 26.73 31.55 -19.64
C SER A 225 25.50 30.77 -19.18
N HIS A 226 25.33 30.63 -17.86
CA HIS A 226 24.25 29.84 -17.27
C HIS A 226 22.89 30.56 -17.34
N GLU A 227 22.87 31.90 -17.31
CA GLU A 227 21.64 32.69 -17.56
C GLU A 227 21.09 32.48 -18.97
N ARG A 228 21.95 32.19 -19.96
CA ARG A 228 21.53 31.84 -21.32
C ARG A 228 21.03 30.39 -21.47
N LEU A 229 21.43 29.49 -20.57
CA LEU A 229 21.05 28.07 -20.61
C LEU A 229 19.79 27.75 -19.80
N LEU A 230 19.44 28.58 -18.81
CA LEU A 230 18.24 28.40 -17.99
C LEU A 230 16.97 29.07 -18.53
N GLY A 231 17.01 29.62 -19.75
CA GLY A 231 15.83 29.93 -20.55
C GLY A 231 14.61 30.34 -19.74
N PHE A 232 14.73 31.42 -18.95
CA PHE A 232 13.56 32.13 -18.47
C PHE A 232 12.92 32.80 -19.68
N SER A 233 12.02 32.06 -20.32
CA SER A 233 10.94 32.58 -21.15
C SER A 233 9.61 32.34 -20.44
#